data_AF-A0A2M7PNH0-F1
#
_entry.id   AF-A0A2M7PNH0-F1
#
_cell.length_a   1.000
_cell.length_b   1.000
_cell.length_c   1.000
_cell.angle_alpha   90.00
_cell.angle_beta   90.00
_cell.angle_gamma   90.00
#
_symmetry.space_group_name_H-M   'P 1'
#
loop_
_entity.id
_entity.type
_entity.pdbx_description
1 polymer ?
#
loop_
_entity_poly.entity_id
_entity_poly.type
_entity_poly.pdbx_seq_one_letter_code
_entity_poly.pdbx_strand_id
1 'polypeptide(L)'
;NPVSSPDENNDKAFAGNASKVNSRYTTDPTTEPSVALGYPELQLIHAEAVVRGWIAGDAKTYYNNAILGSFAFYNTYALEYASYVDEVSATNYLTQPIVELDNALTPEEKIERIIMQKYFQSFLQGGWNAYFDRLRTGYPHFDYLPASTPPLRWMYPNAEYQLNADNVSQAISSQFGAGNDQTRVATWWIN
;
A
#
# COMPACT_ATOMS: atom_id res chain seq x y z
N ASN A 1 -11.79 -0.02 -16.30
CA ASN A 1 -13.21 0.07 -15.88
C ASN A 1 -13.50 -1.13 -14.98
N PRO A 2 -13.57 -0.97 -13.64
CA PRO A 2 -13.78 -2.07 -12.71
C PRO A 2 -15.27 -2.45 -12.65
N VAL A 3 -15.87 -2.69 -13.81
CA VAL A 3 -17.29 -3.04 -14.00
C VAL A 3 -17.44 -4.35 -14.77
N SER A 4 -16.33 -5.08 -14.99
CA SER A 4 -16.42 -6.39 -15.63
C SER A 4 -17.17 -7.37 -14.73
N SER A 5 -18.06 -8.14 -15.34
CA SER A 5 -18.86 -9.13 -14.62
C SER A 5 -17.97 -10.20 -13.99
N PRO A 6 -18.46 -10.94 -12.98
CA PRO A 6 -17.73 -12.09 -12.45
C PRO A 6 -17.29 -13.09 -13.55
N ASP A 7 -18.13 -13.31 -14.56
CA ASP A 7 -17.83 -14.20 -15.68
C ASP A 7 -16.70 -13.66 -16.56
N GLU A 8 -16.72 -12.38 -16.90
CA GLU A 8 -15.63 -11.75 -17.67
C GLU A 8 -14.30 -11.78 -16.91
N ASN A 9 -14.33 -11.64 -15.58
CA ASN A 9 -13.13 -11.77 -14.75
C ASN A 9 -12.63 -13.22 -14.71
N ASN A 10 -13.54 -14.20 -14.72
CA ASN A 10 -13.21 -15.61 -14.81
C ASN A 10 -12.56 -15.95 -16.16
N ASP A 11 -13.09 -15.44 -17.27
CA ASP A 11 -12.53 -15.64 -18.61
C ASP A 11 -11.13 -15.02 -18.73
N LYS A 12 -10.94 -13.80 -18.18
CA LYS A 12 -9.61 -13.16 -18.13
C LYS A 12 -8.62 -13.97 -17.30
N ALA A 13 -9.05 -14.50 -16.16
CA ALA A 13 -8.20 -15.35 -15.34
C ALA A 13 -7.85 -16.67 -16.03
N PHE A 14 -8.81 -17.29 -16.73
CA PHE A 14 -8.58 -18.49 -17.53
C PHE A 14 -7.59 -18.24 -18.68
N ALA A 15 -7.67 -17.05 -19.30
CA ALA A 15 -6.73 -16.61 -20.33
C ALA A 15 -5.36 -16.17 -19.78
N GLY A 16 -5.11 -16.23 -18.47
CA GLY A 16 -3.86 -15.80 -17.84
C GLY A 16 -3.69 -14.27 -17.76
N ASN A 17 -4.73 -13.50 -18.08
CA ASN A 17 -4.72 -12.04 -18.11
C ASN A 17 -5.12 -11.39 -16.77
N ALA A 18 -5.48 -12.20 -15.78
CA ALA A 18 -5.82 -11.73 -14.43
C ALA A 18 -5.47 -12.79 -13.38
N SER A 19 -5.05 -12.35 -12.20
CA SER A 19 -4.90 -13.23 -11.03
C SER A 19 -6.15 -13.19 -10.17
N LYS A 20 -6.65 -14.35 -9.76
CA LYS A 20 -7.73 -14.44 -8.77
C LYS A 20 -7.15 -14.29 -7.36
N VAL A 21 -7.99 -13.86 -6.42
CA VAL A 21 -7.66 -13.95 -4.99
C VAL A 21 -7.38 -15.42 -4.68
N ASN A 22 -6.26 -15.67 -4.01
CA ASN A 22 -5.84 -17.02 -3.65
C ASN A 22 -6.89 -17.69 -2.73
N SER A 23 -7.19 -18.97 -2.97
CA SER A 23 -8.20 -19.70 -2.19
C SER A 23 -7.89 -19.79 -0.70
N ARG A 24 -6.62 -19.63 -0.28
CA ARG A 24 -6.25 -19.58 1.15
C ARG A 24 -7.13 -18.62 1.95
N TYR A 25 -7.50 -17.48 1.35
CA TYR A 25 -8.28 -16.42 2.01
C TYR A 25 -9.78 -16.72 2.12
N THR A 26 -10.25 -17.83 1.53
CA THR A 26 -11.65 -18.26 1.62
C THR A 26 -11.82 -19.65 2.20
N THR A 27 -10.79 -20.51 2.14
CA THR A 27 -10.84 -21.89 2.61
C THR A 27 -10.21 -22.12 3.97
N ASP A 28 -9.28 -21.27 4.41
CA ASP A 28 -8.68 -21.33 5.74
C ASP A 28 -9.25 -20.22 6.64
N PRO A 29 -10.08 -20.54 7.65
CA PRO A 29 -10.68 -19.52 8.52
C PRO A 29 -9.66 -18.81 9.42
N THR A 30 -8.45 -19.35 9.60
CA THR A 30 -7.37 -18.71 10.37
C THR A 30 -6.51 -17.84 9.47
N THR A 31 -6.15 -18.33 8.28
CA THR A 31 -5.30 -17.68 7.27
C THR A 31 -3.97 -17.16 7.86
N GLU A 32 -3.95 -15.93 8.37
CA GLU A 32 -2.78 -15.24 8.92
C GLU A 32 -3.21 -14.14 9.90
N PRO A 33 -2.33 -13.69 10.81
CA PRO A 33 -2.63 -12.56 11.68
C PRO A 33 -2.93 -11.27 10.90
N SER A 34 -3.93 -10.51 11.33
CA SER A 34 -4.11 -9.14 10.85
C SER A 34 -3.10 -8.22 11.56
N VAL A 35 -2.20 -7.64 10.78
CA VAL A 35 -1.06 -6.85 11.28
C VAL A 35 -1.39 -5.37 11.15
N ALA A 36 -1.52 -4.69 12.30
CA ALA A 36 -1.73 -3.24 12.32
C ALA A 36 -0.44 -2.45 12.01
N LEU A 37 0.70 -2.91 12.53
CA LEU A 37 2.04 -2.43 12.20
C LEU A 37 3.03 -3.58 12.41
N GLY A 38 3.70 -4.00 11.35
CA GLY A 38 4.61 -5.14 11.37
C GLY A 38 6.07 -4.74 11.36
N TYR A 39 6.95 -5.69 11.72
CA TYR A 39 8.40 -5.50 11.58
C TYR A 39 8.83 -5.15 10.15
N PRO A 40 8.33 -5.82 9.07
CA PRO A 40 8.68 -5.42 7.71
C PRO A 40 8.31 -3.97 7.38
N GLU A 41 7.13 -3.52 7.78
CA GLU A 41 6.70 -2.14 7.57
C GLU A 41 7.60 -1.15 8.34
N LEU A 42 7.95 -1.45 9.59
CA LEU A 42 8.87 -0.63 10.37
C LEU A 42 10.25 -0.51 9.70
N GLN A 43 10.78 -1.62 9.17
CA GLN A 43 12.03 -1.60 8.43
C GLN A 43 11.93 -0.75 7.15
N LEU A 44 10.82 -0.80 6.42
CA LEU A 44 10.60 0.06 5.24
C LEU A 44 10.47 1.55 5.62
N ILE A 45 9.87 1.87 6.77
CA ILE A 45 9.85 3.23 7.32
C ILE A 45 11.27 3.72 7.62
N HIS A 46 12.12 2.87 8.20
CA HIS A 46 13.53 3.22 8.43
C HIS A 46 14.33 3.36 7.13
N ALA A 47 14.11 2.48 6.16
CA ALA A 47 14.74 2.59 4.84
C ALA A 47 14.39 3.93 4.18
N GLU A 48 13.10 4.30 4.19
CA GLU A 48 12.62 5.59 3.67
C GLU A 48 13.23 6.76 4.45
N ALA A 49 13.27 6.68 5.79
CA ALA A 49 13.87 7.73 6.63
C ALA A 49 15.37 7.95 6.33
N VAL A 50 16.12 6.88 6.04
CA VAL A 50 17.53 6.99 5.61
C VAL A 50 17.62 7.65 4.24
N VAL A 51 16.80 7.23 3.26
CA VAL A 51 16.80 7.84 1.90
C VAL A 51 16.44 9.32 1.96
N ARG A 52 15.54 9.71 2.85
CA ARG A 52 15.14 11.11 3.09
C ARG A 52 16.13 11.90 3.96
N GLY A 53 17.19 11.26 4.47
CA GLY A 53 18.19 11.90 5.32
C GLY A 53 17.70 12.28 6.72
N TRP A 54 16.60 11.69 7.19
CA TRP A 54 16.05 11.94 8.53
C TRP A 54 16.85 11.26 9.63
N ILE A 55 17.44 10.11 9.30
CA ILE A 55 18.31 9.33 10.19
C ILE A 55 19.57 8.88 9.43
N ALA A 56 20.65 8.63 10.17
CA ALA A 56 21.82 7.97 9.63
C ALA A 56 21.58 6.45 9.50
N GLY A 57 22.24 5.81 8.54
CA GLY A 57 22.19 4.36 8.35
C GLY A 57 22.37 3.94 6.89
N ASP A 58 22.23 2.65 6.64
CA ASP A 58 22.18 2.07 5.30
C ASP A 58 20.74 1.67 4.94
N ALA A 59 20.16 2.35 3.95
CA ALA A 59 18.80 2.07 3.49
C ALA A 59 18.67 0.66 2.91
N LYS A 60 19.72 0.11 2.28
CA LYS A 60 19.70 -1.23 1.68
C LYS A 60 19.55 -2.30 2.76
N THR A 61 20.25 -2.15 3.89
CA THR A 61 20.10 -3.04 5.04
C THR A 61 18.66 -3.09 5.55
N TYR A 62 18.04 -1.93 5.82
CA TYR A 62 16.64 -1.88 6.27
C TYR A 62 15.67 -2.46 5.23
N TYR A 63 15.83 -2.09 3.96
CA TYR A 63 15.01 -2.59 2.87
C TYR A 63 15.08 -4.13 2.73
N ASN A 64 16.30 -4.68 2.77
CA ASN A 64 16.49 -6.13 2.67
C ASN A 64 15.88 -6.87 3.87
N ASN A 65 16.07 -6.34 5.09
CA ASN A 65 15.46 -6.90 6.30
C ASN A 65 13.93 -6.93 6.22
N ALA A 66 13.31 -5.90 5.63
CA ALA A 66 11.88 -5.87 5.44
C ALA A 66 11.39 -7.00 4.51
N ILE A 67 12.06 -7.17 3.37
CA ILE A 67 11.72 -8.22 2.40
C ILE A 67 11.90 -9.61 3.04
N LEU A 68 13.02 -9.85 3.71
CA LEU A 68 13.27 -11.11 4.41
C LEU A 68 12.18 -11.37 5.48
N GLY A 69 11.82 -10.35 6.26
CA GLY A 69 10.75 -10.45 7.25
C GLY A 69 9.37 -10.72 6.65
N SER A 70 9.07 -10.14 5.48
CA SER A 70 7.82 -10.39 4.74
C SER A 70 7.77 -11.82 4.20
N PHE A 71 8.87 -12.32 3.62
CA PHE A 71 8.99 -13.72 3.20
C PHE A 71 8.83 -14.68 4.39
N ALA A 72 9.48 -14.40 5.51
CA ALA A 72 9.34 -15.22 6.72
C ALA A 72 7.90 -15.24 7.28
N PHE A 73 7.19 -14.10 7.21
CA PHE A 73 5.77 -14.04 7.57
C PHE A 73 4.94 -14.99 6.69
N TYR A 74 5.08 -14.90 5.37
CA TYR A 74 4.34 -15.78 4.47
C TYR A 74 4.82 -17.24 4.55
N ASN A 75 6.09 -17.52 4.83
CA ASN A 75 6.56 -18.88 5.05
C ASN A 75 5.90 -19.53 6.28
N THR A 76 5.61 -18.72 7.30
CA THR A 76 4.94 -19.17 8.53
C THR A 76 3.45 -19.44 8.32
N TYR A 77 2.75 -18.59 7.55
CA TYR A 77 1.28 -18.62 7.46
C TYR A 77 0.72 -19.10 6.11
N ALA A 78 1.54 -19.14 5.07
CA ALA A 78 1.18 -19.63 3.74
C ALA A 78 1.83 -20.99 3.47
N LEU A 79 1.52 -21.97 4.33
CA LEU A 79 2.19 -23.27 4.38
C LEU A 79 2.16 -24.05 3.05
N GLU A 80 1.06 -23.96 2.29
CA GLU A 80 0.96 -24.58 0.95
C GLU A 80 1.98 -23.98 -0.05
N TYR A 81 2.41 -22.74 0.20
CA TYR A 81 3.34 -21.99 -0.65
C TYR A 81 4.73 -21.83 -0.01
N ALA A 82 5.02 -22.51 1.09
CA ALA A 82 6.24 -22.30 1.88
C ALA A 82 7.53 -22.40 1.03
N SER A 83 7.57 -23.30 0.03
CA SER A 83 8.71 -23.46 -0.88
C SER A 83 8.97 -22.26 -1.81
N TYR A 84 8.00 -21.37 -2.00
CA TYR A 84 8.13 -20.17 -2.83
C TYR A 84 8.53 -18.92 -2.03
N VAL A 85 8.43 -19.00 -0.71
CA VAL A 85 8.70 -17.90 0.22
C VAL A 85 9.72 -18.29 1.29
N ASP A 86 10.49 -19.34 1.05
CA ASP A 86 11.61 -19.73 1.91
C ASP A 86 12.78 -18.72 1.81
N GLU A 87 13.77 -18.88 2.68
CA GLU A 87 14.92 -17.97 2.77
C GLU A 87 15.74 -17.91 1.46
N VAL A 88 15.84 -19.03 0.74
CA VAL A 88 16.51 -19.10 -0.56
C VAL A 88 15.75 -18.28 -1.59
N SER A 89 14.42 -18.44 -1.65
CA SER A 89 13.54 -17.66 -2.52
C SER A 89 13.61 -16.17 -2.21
N ALA A 90 13.65 -15.80 -0.92
CA ALA A 90 13.79 -14.42 -0.49
C ALA A 90 15.13 -13.81 -0.94
N THR A 91 16.22 -14.55 -0.78
CA THR A 91 17.56 -14.10 -1.19
C THR A 91 17.64 -13.94 -2.72
N ASN A 92 17.07 -14.88 -3.48
CA ASN A 92 16.99 -14.76 -4.94
C ASN A 92 16.12 -13.57 -5.38
N TYR A 93 15.01 -13.32 -4.68
CA TYR A 93 14.14 -12.16 -4.94
C TYR A 93 14.89 -10.84 -4.79
N LEU A 94 15.74 -10.70 -3.75
CA LEU A 94 16.56 -9.51 -3.52
C LEU A 94 17.57 -9.21 -4.64
N THR A 95 17.97 -10.21 -5.42
CA THR A 95 18.91 -10.04 -6.55
C THR A 95 18.24 -9.64 -7.87
N GLN A 96 16.91 -9.57 -7.92
CA GLN A 96 16.22 -9.21 -9.15
C GLN A 96 16.48 -7.72 -9.48
N PRO A 97 16.78 -7.36 -10.75
CA PRO A 97 17.14 -5.99 -11.12
C PRO A 97 16.11 -4.92 -10.74
N ILE A 98 14.82 -5.26 -10.76
CA ILE A 98 13.72 -4.37 -10.39
C ILE A 98 13.47 -4.30 -8.87
N VAL A 99 14.07 -5.21 -8.09
CA VAL A 99 13.91 -5.31 -6.64
C VAL A 99 15.11 -4.76 -5.90
N GLU A 100 16.34 -5.02 -6.37
CA GLU A 100 17.56 -4.69 -5.62
C GLU A 100 17.66 -3.19 -5.28
N LEU A 101 17.86 -2.81 -4.02
CA LEU A 101 18.11 -1.39 -3.70
C LEU A 101 19.58 -1.03 -4.00
N ASP A 102 19.89 -0.75 -5.26
CA ASP A 102 21.23 -0.37 -5.72
C ASP A 102 21.59 1.06 -5.24
N ASN A 103 22.87 1.27 -4.91
CA ASN A 103 23.42 2.57 -4.55
C ASN A 103 23.35 3.59 -5.71
N ALA A 104 23.43 3.13 -6.96
CA ALA A 104 23.34 3.93 -8.18
C ALA A 104 21.93 4.50 -8.44
N LEU A 105 20.89 3.97 -7.77
CA LEU A 105 19.55 4.52 -7.86
C LEU A 105 19.49 5.93 -7.25
N THR A 106 18.73 6.80 -7.90
CA THR A 106 18.34 8.10 -7.35
C THR A 106 17.52 7.92 -6.08
N PRO A 107 17.44 8.96 -5.21
CA PRO A 107 16.57 8.92 -4.04
C PRO A 107 15.11 8.58 -4.39
N GLU A 108 14.59 9.09 -5.50
CA GLU A 108 13.21 8.85 -5.93
C GLU A 108 12.98 7.38 -6.32
N GLU A 109 13.88 6.79 -7.12
CA GLU A 109 13.81 5.36 -7.47
C GLU A 109 13.94 4.45 -6.23
N LYS A 110 14.69 4.87 -5.21
CA LYS A 110 14.76 4.15 -3.92
C LYS A 110 13.44 4.24 -3.17
N ILE A 111 12.81 5.43 -3.11
CA ILE A 111 11.49 5.59 -2.51
C ILE A 111 10.45 4.74 -3.24
N GLU A 112 10.44 4.72 -4.57
CA GLU A 112 9.56 3.87 -5.36
C GLU A 112 9.70 2.40 -4.92
N ARG A 113 10.91 1.84 -4.93
CA ARG A 113 11.13 0.44 -4.52
C ARG A 113 10.67 0.18 -3.09
N ILE A 114 10.97 1.08 -2.16
CA ILE A 114 10.54 0.95 -0.74
C ILE A 114 9.01 0.92 -0.64
N ILE A 115 8.31 1.86 -1.27
CA ILE A 115 6.85 1.93 -1.21
C ILE A 115 6.19 0.78 -1.96
N MET A 116 6.79 0.30 -3.06
CA MET A 116 6.30 -0.90 -3.75
C MET A 116 6.32 -2.13 -2.83
N GLN A 117 7.37 -2.34 -2.03
CA GLN A 117 7.40 -3.45 -1.07
C GLN A 117 6.33 -3.29 0.02
N LYS A 118 6.08 -2.06 0.51
CA LYS A 118 4.96 -1.79 1.44
C LYS A 118 3.61 -2.13 0.80
N TYR A 119 3.42 -1.72 -0.46
CA TYR A 119 2.20 -1.96 -1.21
C TYR A 119 1.93 -3.46 -1.40
N PHE A 120 2.93 -4.26 -1.79
CA PHE A 120 2.76 -5.70 -1.98
C PHE A 120 2.36 -6.42 -0.68
N GLN A 121 2.89 -5.98 0.46
CA GLN A 121 2.54 -6.56 1.75
C GLN A 121 1.12 -6.19 2.23
N SER A 122 0.51 -5.14 1.67
CA SER A 122 -0.80 -4.63 2.12
C SER A 122 -2.00 -5.46 1.66
N PHE A 123 -1.81 -6.55 0.93
CA PHE A 123 -2.91 -7.38 0.45
C PHE A 123 -3.71 -7.95 1.63
N LEU A 124 -4.96 -7.50 1.80
CA LEU A 124 -5.83 -7.81 2.95
C LEU A 124 -5.20 -7.47 4.33
N GLN A 125 -4.26 -6.52 4.36
CA GLN A 125 -3.54 -6.06 5.54
C GLN A 125 -3.51 -4.52 5.58
N GLY A 126 -3.36 -3.92 6.77
CA GLY A 126 -3.11 -2.46 6.90
C GLY A 126 -4.24 -1.51 6.44
N GLY A 127 -5.39 -2.02 5.98
CA GLY A 127 -6.55 -1.20 5.61
C GLY A 127 -6.25 -0.19 4.49
N TRP A 128 -6.40 1.10 4.78
CA TRP A 128 -6.18 2.18 3.81
C TRP A 128 -4.73 2.71 3.80
N ASN A 129 -3.80 2.14 4.58
CA ASN A 129 -2.42 2.63 4.67
C ASN A 129 -1.74 2.73 3.31
N ALA A 130 -1.86 1.69 2.47
CA ALA A 130 -1.29 1.70 1.13
C ALA A 130 -1.86 2.81 0.23
N TYR A 131 -3.14 3.15 0.41
CA TYR A 131 -3.76 4.25 -0.31
C TYR A 131 -3.21 5.61 0.15
N PHE A 132 -3.03 5.78 1.46
CA PHE A 132 -2.45 7.00 2.01
C PHE A 132 -0.96 7.15 1.69
N ASP A 133 -0.19 6.06 1.67
CA ASP A 133 1.19 6.05 1.18
C ASP A 133 1.25 6.46 -0.29
N ARG A 134 0.28 6.03 -1.11
CA ARG A 134 0.15 6.52 -2.48
C ARG A 134 -0.10 8.02 -2.53
N LEU A 135 -1.03 8.56 -1.75
CA LEU A 135 -1.26 10.01 -1.75
C LEU A 135 -0.01 10.79 -1.32
N ARG A 136 0.77 10.25 -0.39
CA ARG A 136 1.99 10.87 0.16
C ARG A 136 3.18 10.81 -0.79
N THR A 137 3.34 9.73 -1.54
CA THR A 137 4.57 9.43 -2.29
C THR A 137 4.39 9.35 -3.80
N GLY A 138 3.17 9.18 -4.29
CA GLY A 138 2.90 8.92 -5.70
C GLY A 138 3.06 7.46 -6.13
N TYR A 139 3.46 6.54 -5.23
CA TYR A 139 3.68 5.12 -5.53
C TYR A 139 2.73 4.17 -4.79
N PRO A 140 2.36 3.00 -5.38
CA PRO A 140 2.53 2.66 -6.80
C PRO A 140 1.75 3.62 -7.69
N HIS A 141 2.16 3.87 -8.93
CA HIS A 141 1.29 4.58 -9.87
C HIS A 141 0.01 3.75 -10.14
N PHE A 142 -1.16 4.39 -10.06
CA PHE A 142 -2.47 3.78 -10.27
C PHE A 142 -2.96 4.33 -11.58
N ASP A 143 -3.37 3.44 -12.45
CA ASP A 143 -3.97 3.83 -13.70
C ASP A 143 -5.42 4.23 -13.46
N TYR A 144 -5.74 5.45 -13.87
CA TYR A 144 -7.09 5.98 -13.84
C TYR A 144 -7.36 6.80 -15.10
N LEU A 145 -8.63 6.91 -15.47
CA LEU A 145 -9.03 7.77 -16.58
C LEU A 145 -8.76 9.24 -16.22
N PRO A 146 -8.36 10.11 -17.17
CA PRO A 146 -8.01 11.50 -16.87
C PRO A 146 -9.06 12.27 -16.06
N ALA A 147 -10.35 12.00 -16.26
CA ALA A 147 -11.46 12.63 -15.53
C ALA A 147 -11.75 12.00 -14.15
N SER A 148 -11.02 10.95 -13.76
CA SER A 148 -11.30 10.09 -12.61
C SER A 148 -10.07 9.97 -11.70
N THR A 149 -9.47 11.10 -11.33
CA THR A 149 -8.34 11.11 -10.39
C THR A 149 -8.70 10.38 -9.08
N PRO A 150 -7.75 9.88 -8.28
CA PRO A 150 -8.04 9.30 -6.99
C PRO A 150 -8.60 10.35 -5.99
N PRO A 151 -9.56 10.01 -5.12
CA PRO A 151 -10.00 10.92 -4.06
C PRO A 151 -8.88 11.20 -3.03
N LEU A 152 -8.77 12.42 -2.55
CA LEU A 152 -7.78 12.82 -1.55
C LEU A 152 -8.30 12.63 -0.11
N ARG A 153 -9.63 12.53 0.05
CA ARG A 153 -10.32 12.35 1.34
C ARG A 153 -11.75 11.84 1.13
N TRP A 154 -12.41 11.56 2.25
CA TRP A 154 -13.85 11.35 2.32
C TRP A 154 -14.56 12.60 2.82
N MET A 155 -15.77 12.83 2.33
CA MET A 155 -16.67 13.84 2.88
C MET A 155 -17.09 13.51 4.30
N TYR A 156 -17.54 14.50 5.05
CA TYR A 156 -18.12 14.26 6.37
C TYR A 156 -19.39 13.41 6.26
N PRO A 157 -19.67 12.51 7.22
CA PRO A 157 -20.91 11.74 7.23
C PRO A 157 -22.15 12.63 7.27
N ASN A 158 -23.25 12.19 6.66
CA ASN A 158 -24.52 12.93 6.66
C ASN A 158 -25.02 13.25 8.09
N ALA A 159 -24.79 12.34 9.04
CA ALA A 159 -25.13 12.56 10.44
C ALA A 159 -24.47 13.81 11.05
N GLU A 160 -23.26 14.19 10.63
CA GLU A 160 -22.60 15.42 11.11
C GLU A 160 -23.35 16.67 10.65
N TYR A 161 -23.89 16.66 9.43
CA TYR A 161 -24.71 17.76 8.92
C TYR A 161 -26.06 17.88 9.63
N GLN A 162 -26.61 16.76 10.10
CA GLN A 162 -27.91 16.73 10.77
C GLN A 162 -27.83 17.04 12.27
N LEU A 163 -26.78 16.56 12.93
CA LEU A 163 -26.67 16.57 14.40
C LEU A 163 -25.57 17.51 14.92
N ASN A 164 -24.67 17.99 14.05
CA ASN A 164 -23.47 18.75 14.42
C ASN A 164 -23.15 19.88 13.42
N ALA A 165 -24.19 20.46 12.81
CA ALA A 165 -24.10 21.36 11.65
C ALA A 165 -23.12 22.53 11.84
N ASP A 166 -23.14 23.18 13.00
CA ASP A 166 -22.30 24.35 13.28
C ASP A 166 -20.82 23.99 13.30
N ASN A 167 -20.46 22.86 13.90
CA ASN A 167 -19.07 22.43 14.02
C ASN A 167 -18.54 21.90 12.67
N VAL A 168 -19.33 21.10 11.94
CA VAL A 168 -18.91 20.59 10.63
C VAL A 168 -18.74 21.74 9.62
N SER A 169 -19.63 22.74 9.64
CA SER A 169 -19.52 23.90 8.76
C SER A 169 -18.28 24.74 9.04
N GLN A 170 -17.91 24.91 10.32
CA GLN A 170 -16.67 25.58 10.72
C GLN A 170 -15.44 24.78 10.28
N ALA A 171 -15.44 23.46 10.46
CA ALA A 171 -14.34 22.59 10.04
C ALA A 171 -14.14 22.60 8.53
N ILE A 172 -15.22 22.55 7.74
CA ILE A 172 -15.16 22.64 6.27
C ILE A 172 -14.60 24.01 5.86
N SER A 173 -15.11 25.08 6.47
CA SER A 173 -14.69 26.45 6.12
C SER A 173 -13.22 26.70 6.43
N SER A 174 -12.70 26.20 7.56
CA SER A 174 -11.31 26.39 7.96
C SER A 174 -10.31 25.56 7.15
N GLN A 175 -10.71 24.39 6.66
CA GLN A 175 -9.84 23.50 5.89
C GLN A 175 -9.90 23.74 4.38
N PHE A 176 -11.09 24.01 3.84
CA PHE A 176 -11.35 23.94 2.39
C PHE A 176 -12.08 25.17 1.82
N GLY A 177 -12.50 26.11 2.68
CA GLY A 177 -13.41 27.20 2.32
C GLY A 177 -14.89 26.81 2.43
N ALA A 178 -15.76 27.81 2.57
CA ALA A 178 -17.17 27.61 2.88
C ALA A 178 -17.87 26.71 1.84
N GLY A 179 -18.51 25.63 2.33
CA GLY A 179 -19.27 24.69 1.49
C GLY A 179 -18.43 23.71 0.65
N ASN A 180 -17.10 23.73 0.76
CA ASN A 180 -16.21 22.92 -0.09
C ASN A 180 -15.90 21.53 0.52
N ASP A 181 -16.90 20.81 1.01
CA ASP A 181 -16.74 19.42 1.44
C ASP A 181 -16.77 18.49 0.22
N GLN A 182 -15.61 18.28 -0.40
CA GLN A 182 -15.48 17.40 -1.58
C GLN A 182 -14.40 16.33 -1.34
N THR A 183 -14.41 15.26 -2.13
CA THR A 183 -13.39 14.21 -2.01
C THR A 183 -12.05 14.58 -2.65
N ARG A 184 -12.00 15.66 -3.46
CA ARG A 184 -10.81 16.08 -4.22
C ARG A 184 -10.13 17.33 -3.68
N VAL A 185 -10.46 17.75 -2.46
CA VAL A 185 -9.74 18.83 -1.77
C VAL A 185 -8.67 18.22 -0.89
N ALA A 186 -7.45 18.74 -0.99
CA ALA A 186 -6.31 18.27 -0.22
C ALA A 186 -6.47 18.67 1.26
N THR A 187 -6.06 17.77 2.14
CA THR A 187 -6.03 18.02 3.59
C THR A 187 -4.62 18.43 4.00
N TRP A 188 -4.48 18.94 5.23
CA TRP A 188 -3.22 19.51 5.72
C TRP A 188 -1.97 18.64 5.50
N TRP A 189 -2.06 17.32 5.65
CA TRP A 189 -0.90 16.41 5.61
C TRP A 189 -0.42 16.05 4.20
N ILE A 190 -1.17 16.43 3.15
CA ILE A 190 -0.84 16.20 1.74
C ILE A 190 -0.65 17.52 0.95
N ASN A 191 -0.66 18.66 1.64
CA ASN A 191 -0.46 20.00 1.06
C ASN A 191 1.01 20.43 1.03
#